data_AF-A0A482Z4K4-F1
#
_entry.id   AF-A0A482Z4K4-F1
#
_cell.length_a   1.000
_cell.length_b   1.000
_cell.length_c   1.000
_cell.angle_alpha   90.00
_cell.angle_beta   90.00
_cell.angle_gamma   90.00
#
_symmetry.space_group_name_H-M   'P 1'
#
loop_
_entity.id
_entity.type
_entity.pdbx_description
1 polymer ?
#
loop_
_entity_poly.entity_id
_entity_poly.type
_entity_poly.pdbx_seq_one_letter_code
_entity_poly.pdbx_strand_id
1 'polypeptide(L)'
;QQSLSSIEHTSNPRKIKKWLEKLGKTKHLQAKLQWLAEGVQLRSRLRQLRLEDLPPDVTASRGYDHRGFCYIFEHKKLGDLGRIVLIQVREQEMLMQAELYKEQEKQKSTIAKKKKEIFDKVITTINGCFNL
;
A
#
# COMPACT_ATOMS: atom_id res chain seq x y z
N GLN A 1 53.19 -5.73 -21.44
CA GLN A 1 52.49 -6.67 -20.54
C GLN A 1 51.39 -5.94 -19.81
N GLN A 2 50.12 -6.28 -20.07
CA GLN A 2 49.04 -6.24 -19.08
C GLN A 2 47.92 -7.13 -19.63
N SER A 3 47.69 -8.23 -18.93
CA SER A 3 46.72 -9.28 -19.22
C SER A 3 45.32 -8.77 -18.91
N LEU A 4 44.47 -8.70 -19.94
CA LEU A 4 43.03 -8.59 -19.77
C LEU A 4 42.53 -9.96 -19.32
N SER A 5 42.34 -10.12 -18.01
CA SER A 5 41.71 -11.30 -17.45
C SER A 5 40.25 -11.36 -17.91
N SER A 6 39.98 -12.26 -18.84
CA SER A 6 38.67 -12.60 -19.36
C SER A 6 37.70 -12.87 -18.22
N ILE A 7 36.64 -12.06 -18.10
CA ILE A 7 35.53 -12.31 -17.19
C ILE A 7 34.79 -13.53 -17.74
N GLU A 8 35.06 -14.70 -17.16
CA GLU A 8 34.35 -15.94 -17.48
C GLU A 8 32.86 -15.79 -17.20
N HIS A 9 32.09 -15.65 -18.28
CA HIS A 9 30.64 -15.53 -18.24
C HIS A 9 30.00 -16.92 -18.13
N THR A 10 30.16 -17.60 -16.98
CA THR A 10 29.40 -18.82 -16.67
C THR A 10 28.27 -18.52 -15.68
N SER A 11 27.28 -17.77 -16.17
CA SER A 11 26.04 -17.45 -15.46
C SER A 11 25.16 -18.70 -15.32
N ASN A 12 25.46 -19.55 -14.33
CA ASN A 12 24.63 -20.72 -14.00
C ASN A 12 23.22 -20.23 -13.58
N PRO A 13 22.16 -20.50 -14.36
CA PRO A 13 20.83 -19.95 -14.10
C PRO A 13 20.26 -20.36 -12.73
N ARG A 14 20.64 -21.55 -12.22
CA ARG A 14 20.23 -21.99 -10.88
C ARG A 14 20.88 -21.17 -9.78
N LYS A 15 22.14 -20.72 -9.96
CA LYS A 15 22.82 -19.84 -9.00
C LYS A 15 22.20 -18.45 -9.01
N ILE A 16 21.87 -17.92 -10.20
CA ILE A 16 21.19 -16.62 -10.35
C ILE A 16 19.82 -16.65 -9.69
N LYS A 17 18.99 -17.67 -9.95
CA LYS A 17 17.67 -17.81 -9.32
C LYS A 17 17.76 -17.82 -7.80
N LYS A 18 18.66 -18.63 -7.23
CA LYS A 18 18.89 -18.70 -5.77
C LYS A 18 19.34 -17.35 -5.20
N TRP A 19 20.21 -16.63 -5.91
CA TRP A 19 20.67 -15.31 -5.49
C TRP A 19 19.53 -14.27 -5.51
N LEU A 20 18.71 -14.25 -6.57
CA LEU A 20 17.54 -13.37 -6.68
C LEU A 20 16.49 -13.67 -5.60
N GLU A 21 16.20 -14.93 -5.32
CA GLU A 21 15.29 -15.32 -4.24
C GLU A 21 15.81 -14.87 -2.87
N LYS A 22 17.12 -15.05 -2.61
CA LYS A 22 17.76 -14.59 -1.38
C LYS A 22 17.72 -13.07 -1.29
N LEU A 23 18.02 -12.36 -2.37
CA LEU A 23 17.95 -10.90 -2.44
C LEU A 23 16.53 -10.40 -2.15
N GLY A 24 15.51 -11.02 -2.75
CA GLY A 24 14.10 -10.70 -2.50
C GLY A 24 13.72 -10.89 -1.03
N LYS A 25 14.10 -12.01 -0.42
CA LYS A 25 13.88 -12.28 1.01
C LYS A 25 14.59 -11.27 1.91
N THR A 26 15.85 -10.94 1.61
CA THR A 26 16.61 -9.94 2.37
C THR A 26 15.98 -8.55 2.26
N LYS A 27 15.61 -8.12 1.05
CA LYS A 27 14.93 -6.83 0.85
C LYS A 27 13.57 -6.79 1.54
N HIS A 28 12.80 -7.88 1.51
CA HIS A 28 11.54 -7.97 2.22
C HIS A 28 11.72 -7.90 3.74
N LEU A 29 12.72 -8.61 4.28
CA LEU A 29 13.05 -8.55 5.70
C LEU A 29 13.54 -7.16 6.11
N GLN A 30 14.40 -6.54 5.31
CA GLN A 30 14.87 -5.17 5.52
C GLN A 30 13.69 -4.19 5.49
N ALA A 31 12.81 -4.28 4.50
CA ALA A 31 11.60 -3.47 4.44
C ALA A 31 10.68 -3.71 5.65
N LYS A 32 10.58 -4.95 6.16
CA LYS A 32 9.81 -5.28 7.36
C LYS A 32 10.45 -4.74 8.65
N LEU A 33 11.78 -4.76 8.75
CA LEU A 33 12.51 -4.20 9.90
C LEU A 33 12.49 -2.68 9.87
N GLN A 34 12.70 -2.09 8.70
CA GLN A 34 12.51 -0.67 8.44
C GLN A 34 11.06 -0.28 8.74
N TRP A 35 10.07 -1.09 8.37
CA TRP A 35 8.67 -0.91 8.76
C TRP A 35 8.45 -0.94 10.27
N LEU A 36 9.17 -1.76 11.03
CA LEU A 36 9.05 -1.79 12.49
C LEU A 36 9.75 -0.59 13.13
N ALA A 37 10.93 -0.20 12.63
CA ALA A 37 11.73 0.92 13.12
C ALA A 37 11.09 2.27 12.76
N GLU A 38 10.78 2.49 11.49
CA GLU A 38 9.99 3.62 11.02
C GLU A 38 8.59 3.54 11.60
N GLY A 39 7.99 2.35 11.70
CA GLY A 39 6.67 2.16 12.29
C GLY A 39 6.54 2.73 13.70
N VAL A 40 7.60 2.90 14.49
CA VAL A 40 7.55 3.62 15.77
C VAL A 40 7.45 5.15 15.57
N GLN A 41 8.19 5.70 14.59
CA GLN A 41 8.21 7.13 14.24
C GLN A 41 7.13 7.55 13.21
N LEU A 42 6.47 6.58 12.57
CA LEU A 42 5.44 6.72 11.54
C LEU A 42 4.07 6.22 12.02
N ARG A 43 4.01 5.41 13.10
CA ARG A 43 2.78 5.22 13.91
C ARG A 43 2.27 6.56 14.45
N SER A 44 3.14 7.55 14.61
CA SER A 44 2.73 8.91 14.96
C SER A 44 2.13 9.69 13.78
N ARG A 45 2.45 9.33 12.52
CA ARG A 45 2.00 10.08 11.33
C ARG A 45 0.73 9.52 10.70
N LEU A 46 0.56 8.20 10.70
CA LEU A 46 -0.70 7.58 10.31
C LEU A 46 -1.54 7.27 11.54
N ARG A 47 -2.49 8.14 11.84
CA ARG A 47 -3.49 7.92 12.90
C ARG A 47 -4.10 6.54 12.72
N GLN A 48 -3.96 5.68 13.73
CA GLN A 48 -4.64 4.39 13.73
C GLN A 48 -6.14 4.63 13.59
N LEU A 49 -6.70 4.21 12.44
CA LEU A 49 -8.14 4.25 12.21
C LEU A 49 -8.80 3.25 13.15
N ARG A 50 -9.70 3.75 13.98
CA ARG A 50 -10.52 2.88 14.81
C ARG A 50 -11.72 2.41 13.98
N LEU A 51 -12.30 1.28 14.35
CA LEU A 51 -13.47 0.74 13.66
C LEU A 51 -14.67 1.68 13.73
N GLU A 52 -14.76 2.49 14.79
CA GLU A 52 -15.80 3.49 15.01
C GLU A 52 -15.64 4.70 14.07
N ASP A 53 -14.43 4.91 13.54
CA ASP A 53 -14.13 5.98 12.59
C ASP A 53 -14.44 5.55 11.13
N LEU A 54 -15.04 4.36 10.91
CA LEU A 54 -15.34 3.85 9.57
C LEU A 54 -16.84 3.54 9.40
N PRO A 55 -17.38 3.57 8.16
CA PRO A 55 -18.73 3.11 7.90
C PRO A 55 -18.94 1.66 8.34
N PRO A 56 -20.18 1.26 8.71
CA PRO A 56 -20.47 -0.11 9.09
C PRO A 56 -20.01 -1.12 8.03
N ASP A 57 -19.48 -2.25 8.49
CA ASP A 57 -18.97 -3.34 7.66
C ASP A 57 -17.78 -3.00 6.74
N VAL A 58 -17.14 -1.85 6.95
CA VAL A 58 -15.86 -1.51 6.32
C VAL A 58 -14.71 -1.80 7.27
N THR A 59 -13.69 -2.48 6.75
CA THR A 59 -12.41 -2.68 7.44
C THR A 59 -11.30 -1.96 6.71
N ALA A 60 -10.35 -1.43 7.47
CA ALA A 60 -9.14 -0.82 6.93
C ALA A 60 -7.93 -1.68 7.29
N SER A 61 -7.06 -1.90 6.31
CA SER A 61 -5.73 -2.47 6.50
C SER A 61 -4.66 -1.47 6.03
N ARG A 62 -3.43 -1.66 6.48
CA ARG A 62 -2.31 -0.83 6.04
C ARG A 62 -1.62 -1.48 4.85
N GLY A 63 -1.26 -0.68 3.87
CA GLY A 63 -0.52 -1.07 2.69
C GLY A 63 0.59 -0.08 2.36
N TYR A 64 1.30 -0.38 1.27
CA TYR A 64 2.36 0.45 0.73
C TYR A 64 2.29 0.42 -0.79
N ASP A 65 2.44 1.58 -1.43
CA ASP A 65 2.68 1.68 -2.86
C ASP A 65 3.90 2.57 -3.14
N HIS A 66 4.25 2.76 -4.42
CA HIS A 66 5.42 3.54 -4.82
C HIS A 66 5.38 5.03 -4.40
N ARG A 67 4.21 5.56 -4.01
CA ARG A 67 4.02 6.94 -3.54
C ARG A 67 4.10 7.03 -2.01
N GLY A 68 3.96 5.91 -1.30
CA GLY A 68 4.11 5.84 0.14
C GLY A 68 3.09 4.91 0.81
N PHE A 69 2.81 5.22 2.08
CA PHE A 69 1.89 4.42 2.90
C PHE A 69 0.44 4.66 2.49
N CYS A 70 -0.38 3.62 2.54
CA CYS A 70 -1.79 3.69 2.21
C CYS A 70 -2.68 2.91 3.16
N TYR A 71 -3.94 3.32 3.24
CA TYR A 71 -5.03 2.53 3.78
C TYR A 71 -5.71 1.77 2.65
N ILE A 72 -5.94 0.48 2.83
CA ILE A 72 -6.70 -0.35 1.92
C ILE A 72 -8.03 -0.66 2.61
N PHE A 73 -9.13 -0.41 1.92
CA PHE A 73 -10.47 -0.55 2.44
C PHE A 73 -11.21 -1.70 1.77
N GLU A 74 -11.82 -2.53 2.60
CA GLU A 74 -12.60 -3.69 2.19
C GLU A 74 -13.96 -3.64 2.89
N HIS A 75 -15.01 -4.02 2.18
CA HIS A 75 -16.34 -4.18 2.76
C HIS A 75 -16.67 -5.66 2.90
N LYS A 76 -17.09 -6.11 4.09
CA LYS A 76 -17.28 -7.54 4.43
C LYS A 76 -18.06 -8.37 3.40
N LYS A 77 -19.06 -7.76 2.74
CA LYS A 77 -19.91 -8.44 1.75
C LYS A 77 -19.64 -8.07 0.29
N LEU A 78 -18.99 -6.93 0.06
CA LEU A 78 -18.77 -6.42 -1.30
C LEU A 78 -17.32 -6.66 -1.74
N GLY A 79 -16.43 -7.03 -0.82
CA GLY A 79 -15.00 -7.17 -1.06
C GLY A 79 -14.32 -5.80 -1.18
N ASP A 80 -13.25 -5.76 -1.95
CA ASP A 80 -12.38 -4.59 -2.02
C ASP A 80 -13.13 -3.35 -2.51
N LEU A 81 -12.93 -2.23 -1.81
CA LEU A 81 -13.47 -0.92 -2.18
C LEU A 81 -12.41 -0.10 -2.90
N GLY A 82 -11.25 0.08 -2.28
CA GLY A 82 -10.23 0.97 -2.79
C GLY A 82 -9.15 1.25 -1.76
N ARG A 83 -8.31 2.23 -2.04
CA ARG A 83 -7.24 2.65 -1.14
C ARG A 83 -7.13 4.17 -1.04
N ILE A 84 -6.62 4.65 0.09
CA ILE A 84 -6.25 6.05 0.29
C ILE A 84 -4.76 6.09 0.58
N VAL A 85 -4.00 6.75 -0.30
CA VAL A 85 -2.56 6.97 -0.14
C VAL A 85 -2.32 8.31 0.53
N LEU A 86 -1.42 8.32 1.50
CA LEU A 86 -1.06 9.52 2.26
C LEU A 86 0.36 9.90 1.89
N ILE A 87 0.47 10.99 1.13
CA ILE A 87 1.72 11.48 0.54
C ILE A 87 2.16 12.70 1.33
N GLN A 88 3.36 12.66 1.88
CA GLN A 88 3.94 13.84 2.50
C GLN A 88 4.47 14.77 1.41
N VAL A 89 3.95 16.00 1.35
CA VAL A 89 4.38 17.03 0.39
C VAL A 89 5.39 17.99 1.04
N ARG A 90 5.21 18.30 2.33
CA ARG A 90 6.12 19.14 3.14
C ARG A 90 6.17 18.61 4.59
N GLU A 91 7.03 19.19 5.44
CA GLU A 91 7.18 18.75 6.84
C GLU A 91 5.85 18.60 7.60
N GLN A 92 4.86 19.44 7.30
CA GLN A 92 3.55 19.48 7.97
C GLN A 92 2.37 19.31 7.00
N GLU A 93 2.62 19.09 5.71
CA GLU A 93 1.58 19.01 4.68
C GLU A 93 1.45 17.58 4.15
N MET A 94 0.25 17.01 4.33
CA MET A 94 -0.10 15.67 3.87
C MET A 94 -1.17 15.78 2.79
N LEU A 95 -0.91 15.18 1.62
CA LEU A 95 -1.87 15.08 0.55
C LEU A 95 -2.50 13.68 0.55
N MET A 96 -3.83 13.62 0.55
CA MET A 96 -4.54 12.34 0.42
C MET A 96 -4.92 12.09 -1.03
N GLN A 97 -4.64 10.89 -1.53
CA GLN A 97 -5.12 10.42 -2.83
C GLN A 97 -5.99 9.17 -2.64
N ALA A 98 -7.28 9.30 -2.95
CA ALA A 98 -8.22 8.20 -2.91
C ALA A 98 -8.33 7.52 -4.28
N GLU A 99 -8.24 6.19 -4.30
CA GLU A 99 -8.35 5.38 -5.50
C GLU A 99 -9.38 4.27 -5.27
N LEU A 100 -10.52 4.38 -5.95
CA LEU A 100 -11.52 3.32 -6.00
C LEU A 100 -11.03 2.21 -6.93
N TYR A 101 -11.12 0.95 -6.49
CA TYR A 101 -10.82 -0.17 -7.37
C TYR A 101 -11.95 -0.36 -8.39
N LYS A 102 -11.58 -0.33 -9.66
CA LYS A 102 -12.51 -0.61 -10.77
C LYS A 102 -12.59 -2.13 -10.95
N GLU A 103 -13.76 -2.71 -10.68
CA GLU A 103 -14.04 -4.07 -11.15
C GLU A 103 -14.20 -4.08 -12.68
N GLN A 104 -13.71 -5.12 -13.35
CA GLN A 104 -13.89 -5.25 -14.80
C GLN A 104 -15.39 -5.30 -15.15
N GLU A 105 -15.83 -4.34 -15.94
CA GLU A 105 -17.23 -4.04 -16.27
C GLU A 105 -17.90 -5.10 -17.17
N LYS A 106 -18.18 -6.29 -16.64
CA LYS A 106 -19.02 -7.26 -17.38
C LYS A 106 -20.30 -7.72 -16.71
N GLN A 107 -20.59 -7.32 -15.47
CA GLN A 107 -21.94 -7.34 -14.89
C GLN A 107 -21.91 -6.83 -13.45
N LYS A 108 -22.83 -5.91 -13.12
CA LYS A 108 -23.24 -5.37 -11.78
C LYS A 108 -22.97 -3.87 -11.57
N SER A 109 -23.59 -3.03 -12.39
CA SER A 109 -23.65 -1.57 -12.19
C SER A 109 -24.14 -1.16 -10.79
N THR A 110 -25.08 -1.93 -10.21
CA THR A 110 -25.62 -1.65 -8.87
C THR A 110 -24.60 -1.89 -7.75
N ILE A 111 -23.75 -2.91 -7.86
CA ILE A 111 -22.73 -3.19 -6.83
C ILE A 111 -21.60 -2.18 -6.92
N ALA A 112 -21.13 -1.86 -8.12
CA ALA A 112 -20.13 -0.82 -8.33
C ALA A 112 -20.60 0.54 -7.79
N LYS A 113 -21.87 0.91 -8.02
CA LYS A 113 -22.46 2.13 -7.46
C LYS A 113 -22.46 2.12 -5.92
N LYS A 114 -22.89 1.02 -5.29
CA LYS A 114 -22.87 0.87 -3.82
C LYS A 114 -21.46 0.94 -3.25
N LYS A 115 -20.48 0.27 -3.87
CA LYS A 115 -19.07 0.34 -3.47
C LYS A 115 -18.55 1.77 -3.51
N LYS A 116 -18.85 2.50 -4.58
CA LYS A 116 -18.50 3.92 -4.72
C LYS A 116 -19.13 4.76 -3.61
N GLU A 117 -20.44 4.64 -3.37
CA GLU A 117 -21.13 5.39 -2.32
C GLU A 117 -20.56 5.12 -0.91
N ILE A 118 -20.18 3.87 -0.62
CA ILE A 118 -19.54 3.51 0.64
C ILE A 118 -18.12 4.10 0.71
N PHE A 119 -17.36 4.01 -0.38
CA PHE A 119 -16.00 4.54 -0.43
C PHE A 119 -15.96 6.08 -0.31
N ASP A 120 -16.93 6.79 -0.91
CA ASP A 120 -17.07 8.24 -0.75
C ASP A 120 -17.34 8.62 0.72
N LYS A 121 -18.13 7.81 1.45
CA LYS A 121 -18.30 7.99 2.90
C LYS A 121 -17.00 7.77 3.65
N VAL A 122 -16.23 6.74 3.30
CA VAL A 122 -14.89 6.51 3.89
C VAL A 122 -14.01 7.74 3.68
N ILE A 123 -13.89 8.24 2.45
CA ILE A 123 -13.09 9.44 2.14
C ILE A 123 -13.51 10.62 3.00
N THR A 124 -14.82 10.87 3.11
CA THR A 124 -15.37 11.94 3.94
C THR A 124 -14.98 11.79 5.40
N THR A 125 -15.09 10.58 5.98
CA THR A 125 -14.74 10.34 7.38
C THR A 125 -13.25 10.51 7.62
N ILE A 126 -12.41 10.04 6.69
CA ILE A 126 -10.96 10.19 6.78
C ILE A 126 -10.57 11.67 6.69
N ASN A 127 -11.09 12.42 5.72
CA ASN A 127 -10.85 13.87 5.63
C ASN A 127 -11.21 14.59 6.95
N GLY A 128 -12.36 14.27 7.55
CA GLY A 128 -12.75 14.83 8.85
C GLY A 128 -11.85 14.41 10.02
N CYS A 129 -11.13 13.29 9.93
CA CYS A 129 -10.17 12.85 10.94
C CYS A 129 -8.81 13.51 10.83
N PHE A 130 -8.44 13.97 9.63
CA PHE A 130 -7.11 14.53 9.33
C PHE A 130 -7.11 16.08 9.31
N ASN A 131 -8.26 16.76 9.48
CA ASN A 131 -8.39 18.22 9.50
C ASN A 131 -7.53 18.91 8.42
N LEU A 132 -7.61 18.40 7.19
CA LEU A 132 -7.04 19.04 6.00
C LEU A 132 -7.97 20.14 5.49
#